data_AF-A0A1F9MEV9-F1
#
_entry.id   AF-A0A1F9MEV9-F1
#
_cell.length_a   1.000
_cell.length_b   1.000
_cell.length_c   1.000
_cell.angle_alpha   90.00
_cell.angle_beta   90.00
_cell.angle_gamma   90.00
#
_symmetry.space_group_name_H-M   'P 1'
#
loop_
_entity.id
_entity.type
_entity.pdbx_description
1 polymer ?
#
loop_
_entity_poly.entity_id
_entity_poly.type
_entity_poly.pdbx_seq_one_letter_code
_entity_poly.pdbx_strand_id
1 'polypeptide(L)'
;MLHATDNPGNGSFHSAPANPSPFWFPVILLAGTLLRTLAAWPSEVWLDEANGILLASSPFSAWADVLALDSSPPLYYLVLRVFATLSLSSFWLRIPSLLAGVLTLVLVHQVCTVLHSRRCGLLATALLAFSPLHVFYSGELRMYSLLGLLALGFWYLLLLRPSLPRYPFATTLCGLGLCLTHHYALPFVAVSLALALCLSERRRSALLVALGLAIGYLPFATILSDQLVNPDHIAWIRPFWEDYPGGVALFRSLQAFLPGGSLPSYVPLSGLPAQAAVLGLPMLFMGLALFTGGRAGLSRLALLTASVGLPLSALVFVSYVFRPIYLAGRSDVLVLPLFVCLLALLYVRLPRTFLILALGLYLLLGGLQGWNSWPRWSKPGNAELAASIRTAACDTVLCSGLSYAAMTYYGRLSTPGWETLAFPPEIADHPGNFASSAWPLEKLGDAARRALLDLEAAKGRSCVLLSHASYAVPLAGALQRRGSVTVVREDLRSSLQREPFSLLVLGELGSSGNSGGP
;
A
#
# COMPACT_ATOMS: atom_id res chain seq x y z
N MET A 1 9.45 23.29 26.18
CA MET A 1 9.16 24.13 24.97
C MET A 1 7.82 23.85 24.25
N LEU A 2 7.04 22.82 24.66
CA LEU A 2 5.71 22.48 24.09
C LEU A 2 4.50 22.82 24.99
N HIS A 3 4.72 23.52 26.11
CA HIS A 3 3.65 24.09 26.93
C HIS A 3 3.94 25.56 27.13
N ALA A 4 3.34 26.40 26.28
CA ALA A 4 3.08 27.77 26.68
C ALA A 4 1.85 27.71 27.59
N THR A 5 2.05 27.93 28.89
CA THR A 5 1.00 28.39 29.78
C THR A 5 0.63 29.79 29.31
N ASP A 6 -0.45 29.92 28.54
CA ASP A 6 -0.97 31.24 28.17
C ASP A 6 -1.55 31.90 29.42
N ASN A 7 -0.88 32.96 29.85
CA ASN A 7 -1.35 33.92 30.84
C ASN A 7 -2.30 34.89 30.12
N PRO A 8 -3.57 35.07 30.54
CA PRO A 8 -4.51 35.94 29.84
C PRO A 8 -4.28 37.38 30.30
N GLY A 9 -3.32 38.07 29.66
CA GLY A 9 -3.00 39.47 29.98
C GLY A 9 -2.82 40.29 28.72
N ASN A 10 -3.89 40.99 28.33
CA ASN A 10 -3.93 42.19 27.48
C ASN A 10 -3.10 42.22 26.20
N GLY A 11 -3.75 41.86 25.10
CA GLY A 11 -3.42 42.32 23.76
C GLY A 11 -4.69 42.31 22.93
N SER A 12 -5.17 43.48 22.52
CA SER A 12 -6.31 43.68 21.64
C SER A 12 -6.10 42.92 20.31
N PHE A 13 -6.83 41.82 20.12
CA PHE A 13 -6.82 41.05 18.88
C PHE A 13 -8.20 41.06 18.22
N HIS A 14 -8.16 41.28 16.90
CA HIS A 14 -9.19 40.98 15.92
C HIS A 14 -10.08 39.80 16.32
N SER A 15 -11.39 40.00 16.16
CA SER A 15 -12.46 39.01 16.33
C SER A 15 -11.99 37.57 16.08
N ALA A 16 -11.94 36.77 17.14
CA ALA A 16 -11.63 35.36 17.05
C ALA A 16 -12.53 34.72 15.97
N PRO A 17 -11.96 34.00 15.00
CA PRO A 17 -12.76 33.38 13.95
C PRO A 17 -13.82 32.46 14.58
N ALA A 18 -15.11 32.78 14.38
CA ALA A 18 -16.26 32.01 14.89
C ALA A 18 -16.04 30.49 14.83
N ASN A 19 -16.29 29.77 15.93
CA ASN A 19 -16.13 28.32 15.93
C ASN A 19 -16.99 27.70 14.81
N PRO A 20 -16.40 26.88 13.93
CA PRO A 20 -17.15 26.28 12.84
C PRO A 20 -18.23 25.38 13.44
N SER A 21 -19.40 25.37 12.79
CA SER A 21 -20.55 24.56 13.22
C SER A 21 -20.12 23.09 13.42
N PRO A 22 -20.57 22.42 14.49
CA PRO A 22 -20.30 21.00 14.71
C PRO A 22 -20.78 20.10 13.57
N PHE A 23 -21.68 20.60 12.73
CA PHE A 23 -22.28 19.90 11.60
C PHE A 23 -21.28 19.44 10.53
N TRP A 24 -20.21 20.20 10.27
CA TRP A 24 -19.34 19.92 9.12
C TRP A 24 -18.46 18.69 9.30
N PHE A 25 -18.09 18.34 10.53
CA PHE A 25 -17.24 17.16 10.77
C PHE A 25 -17.93 15.85 10.36
N PRO A 26 -19.16 15.54 10.83
CA PRO A 26 -19.90 14.36 10.38
C PRO A 26 -20.11 14.32 8.85
N VAL A 27 -20.37 15.46 8.21
CA VAL A 27 -20.57 15.53 6.75
C VAL A 27 -19.29 15.15 6.00
N ILE A 28 -18.15 15.73 6.38
CA ILE A 28 -16.86 15.42 5.74
C ILE A 28 -16.47 13.96 6.03
N LEU A 29 -16.71 13.48 7.25
CA LEU A 29 -16.43 12.10 7.63
C LEU A 29 -17.28 11.12 6.81
N LEU A 30 -18.58 11.38 6.64
CA LEU A 30 -19.47 10.56 5.83
C LEU A 30 -19.03 10.53 4.36
N ALA A 31 -18.72 11.69 3.78
CA ALA A 31 -18.22 11.77 2.41
C ALA A 31 -16.88 11.02 2.24
N GLY A 32 -15.96 11.19 3.18
CA GLY A 32 -14.67 10.49 3.19
C GLY A 32 -14.80 8.97 3.34
N THR A 33 -15.77 8.50 4.13
CA THR A 33 -16.11 7.07 4.29
C THR A 33 -16.73 6.51 3.02
N LEU A 34 -17.65 7.25 2.38
CA LEU A 34 -18.26 6.83 1.12
C LEU A 34 -17.19 6.65 0.04
N LEU A 35 -16.28 7.61 -0.14
CA LEU A 35 -15.20 7.51 -1.12
C LEU A 35 -14.30 6.28 -0.89
N ARG A 36 -13.98 5.95 0.37
CA ARG A 36 -13.17 4.77 0.71
C ARG A 36 -13.93 3.46 0.52
N THR A 37 -15.24 3.49 0.75
CA THR A 37 -16.12 2.34 0.47
C THR A 37 -16.20 2.08 -1.02
N LEU A 38 -16.37 3.13 -1.83
CA LEU A 38 -16.33 3.04 -3.29
C LEU A 38 -14.96 2.56 -3.81
N ALA A 39 -13.87 2.98 -3.16
CA ALA A 39 -12.52 2.50 -3.48
C ALA A 39 -12.33 0.99 -3.17
N ALA A 40 -12.99 0.48 -2.13
CA ALA A 40 -12.90 -0.91 -1.72
C ALA A 40 -13.89 -1.84 -2.47
N TRP A 41 -15.01 -1.29 -2.97
CA TRP A 41 -16.07 -1.99 -3.72
C TRP A 41 -15.51 -2.64 -5.00
N PRO A 42 -16.03 -3.80 -5.44
CA PRO A 42 -15.28 -4.96 -5.92
C PRO A 42 -14.35 -4.63 -7.08
N SER A 43 -13.19 -4.11 -6.72
CA SER A 43 -11.99 -4.12 -7.54
C SER A 43 -11.46 -5.55 -7.53
N GLU A 44 -10.96 -6.00 -8.67
CA GLU A 44 -10.23 -7.25 -8.81
C GLU A 44 -9.12 -7.38 -7.74
N VAL A 45 -8.86 -8.60 -7.27
CA VAL A 45 -7.68 -8.91 -6.45
C VAL A 45 -6.45 -9.04 -7.35
N TRP A 46 -5.49 -8.14 -7.16
CA TRP A 46 -4.23 -8.15 -7.91
C TRP A 46 -3.14 -8.95 -7.18
N LEU A 47 -1.99 -9.10 -7.83
CA LEU A 47 -0.84 -9.90 -7.38
C LEU A 47 -0.55 -9.77 -5.88
N ASP A 48 -0.28 -8.55 -5.43
CA ASP A 48 0.18 -8.34 -4.06
C ASP A 48 -0.93 -8.61 -3.01
N GLU A 49 -2.20 -8.36 -3.36
CA GLU A 49 -3.33 -8.68 -2.48
C GLU A 49 -3.50 -10.20 -2.40
N ALA A 50 -3.40 -10.90 -3.53
CA ALA A 50 -3.49 -12.36 -3.57
C ALA A 50 -2.36 -13.02 -2.77
N ASN A 51 -1.13 -12.51 -2.87
CA ASN A 51 0.01 -12.95 -2.06
C ASN A 51 -0.27 -12.77 -0.56
N GLY A 52 -0.80 -11.61 -0.17
CA GLY A 52 -1.19 -11.36 1.22
C GLY A 52 -2.26 -12.34 1.72
N ILE A 53 -3.25 -12.66 0.90
CA ILE A 53 -4.30 -13.64 1.23
C ILE A 53 -3.71 -15.05 1.38
N LEU A 54 -2.82 -15.47 0.48
CA LEU A 54 -2.16 -16.78 0.56
C LEU A 54 -1.31 -16.90 1.82
N LEU A 55 -0.49 -15.90 2.12
CA LEU A 55 0.32 -15.86 3.33
C LEU A 55 -0.57 -15.90 4.58
N ALA A 56 -1.62 -15.09 4.64
CA ALA A 56 -2.57 -15.11 5.75
C ALA A 56 -3.29 -16.48 5.92
N SER A 57 -3.45 -17.22 4.83
CA SER A 57 -4.07 -18.55 4.82
C SER A 57 -3.09 -19.69 5.14
N SER A 58 -1.79 -19.44 5.23
CA SER A 58 -0.78 -20.49 5.43
C SER A 58 -0.72 -20.97 6.90
N PRO A 59 -0.25 -22.21 7.14
CA PRO A 59 -0.01 -22.69 8.50
C PRO A 59 1.01 -21.83 9.25
N PHE A 60 0.79 -21.56 10.53
CA PHE A 60 1.73 -20.74 11.33
C PHE A 60 3.16 -21.31 11.37
N SER A 61 3.31 -22.63 11.23
CA SER A 61 4.63 -23.28 11.15
C SER A 61 5.46 -22.84 9.95
N ALA A 62 4.81 -22.38 8.87
CA ALA A 62 5.49 -21.88 7.66
C ALA A 62 5.75 -20.36 7.71
N TRP A 63 5.28 -19.64 8.73
CA TRP A 63 5.33 -18.17 8.73
C TRP A 63 6.75 -17.62 8.84
N ALA A 64 7.64 -18.28 9.59
CA ALA A 64 9.03 -17.83 9.69
C ALA A 64 9.70 -17.83 8.31
N ASP A 65 9.58 -18.94 7.58
CA ASP A 65 10.16 -19.10 6.25
C ASP A 65 9.52 -18.14 5.26
N VAL A 66 8.18 -18.08 5.19
CA VAL A 66 7.48 -17.21 4.24
C VAL A 66 7.76 -15.72 4.52
N LEU A 67 7.82 -15.29 5.79
CA LEU A 67 8.11 -13.89 6.12
C LEU A 67 9.57 -13.52 5.87
N ALA A 68 10.52 -14.45 6.00
CA ALA A 68 11.92 -14.21 5.63
C ALA A 68 12.09 -13.89 4.13
N LEU A 69 11.10 -14.27 3.32
CA LEU A 69 11.07 -14.14 1.87
C LEU A 69 10.13 -13.02 1.37
N ASP A 70 9.30 -12.48 2.27
CA ASP A 70 8.44 -11.33 2.06
C ASP A 70 9.14 -10.03 2.52
N SER A 71 8.64 -8.88 2.08
CA SER A 71 9.17 -7.56 2.46
C SER A 71 8.44 -6.92 3.64
N SER A 72 7.35 -7.54 4.12
CA SER A 72 6.45 -6.99 5.12
C SER A 72 6.45 -7.81 6.41
N PRO A 73 6.46 -7.16 7.59
CA PRO A 73 6.30 -7.83 8.87
C PRO A 73 4.85 -8.29 9.14
N PRO A 74 4.60 -9.11 10.18
CA PRO A 74 3.43 -10.00 10.24
C PRO A 74 2.11 -9.34 10.60
N LEU A 75 2.10 -8.11 11.12
CA LEU A 75 0.89 -7.58 11.77
C LEU A 75 -0.29 -7.50 10.82
N TYR A 76 -0.07 -7.03 9.59
CA TYR A 76 -1.16 -6.90 8.62
C TYR A 76 -1.70 -8.27 8.19
N TYR A 77 -0.82 -9.26 8.03
CA TYR A 77 -1.23 -10.62 7.68
C TYR A 77 -2.00 -11.31 8.82
N LEU A 78 -1.66 -11.04 10.08
CA LEU A 78 -2.45 -11.50 11.23
C LEU A 78 -3.86 -10.91 11.22
N VAL A 79 -3.98 -9.61 10.97
CA VAL A 79 -5.28 -8.93 10.83
C VAL A 79 -6.07 -9.56 9.68
N LEU A 80 -5.43 -9.74 8.53
CA LEU A 80 -6.06 -10.32 7.35
C LEU A 80 -6.54 -11.77 7.60
N ARG A 81 -5.74 -12.59 8.29
CA ARG A 81 -6.10 -13.96 8.66
C ARG A 81 -7.38 -14.01 9.48
N VAL A 82 -7.53 -13.10 10.46
CA VAL A 82 -8.75 -13.01 11.28
C VAL A 82 -9.97 -12.71 10.40
N PHE A 83 -9.85 -11.75 9.47
CA PHE A 83 -10.96 -11.42 8.57
C PHE A 83 -11.27 -12.55 7.58
N ALA A 84 -10.26 -13.26 7.10
CA ALA A 84 -10.40 -14.39 6.18
C ALA A 84 -11.15 -15.58 6.80
N THR A 85 -11.20 -15.71 8.13
CA THR A 85 -12.02 -16.75 8.79
C THR A 85 -13.53 -16.55 8.56
N LEU A 86 -13.96 -15.33 8.27
CA LEU A 86 -15.38 -14.99 8.10
C LEU A 86 -15.80 -14.96 6.62
N SER A 87 -14.93 -14.46 5.74
CA SER A 87 -15.20 -14.44 4.29
C SER A 87 -13.92 -14.23 3.49
N LEU A 88 -13.86 -14.81 2.30
CA LEU A 88 -12.83 -14.54 1.28
C LEU A 88 -13.25 -13.48 0.25
N SER A 89 -14.40 -12.83 0.44
CA SER A 89 -14.84 -11.72 -0.40
C SER A 89 -13.78 -10.59 -0.38
N SER A 90 -13.39 -10.11 -1.55
CA SER A 90 -12.39 -9.03 -1.68
C SER A 90 -12.80 -7.77 -0.92
N PHE A 91 -14.08 -7.40 -0.96
CA PHE A 91 -14.61 -6.27 -0.20
C PHE A 91 -14.45 -6.47 1.31
N TRP A 92 -14.81 -7.66 1.82
CA TRP A 92 -14.68 -7.98 3.24
C TRP A 92 -13.22 -7.90 3.71
N LEU A 93 -12.31 -8.45 2.91
CA LEU A 93 -10.88 -8.45 3.23
C LEU A 93 -10.23 -7.05 3.14
N ARG A 94 -10.88 -6.08 2.47
CA ARG A 94 -10.46 -4.67 2.43
C ARG A 94 -10.99 -3.84 3.61
N ILE A 95 -11.97 -4.34 4.37
CA ILE A 95 -12.52 -3.64 5.55
C ILE A 95 -11.46 -3.18 6.55
N PRO A 96 -10.41 -3.94 6.89
CA PRO A 96 -9.36 -3.48 7.79
C PRO A 96 -8.67 -2.18 7.30
N SER A 97 -8.32 -2.13 6.01
CA SER A 97 -7.69 -0.97 5.39
C SER A 97 -8.65 0.22 5.29
N LEU A 98 -9.91 -0.05 4.95
CA LEU A 98 -10.97 0.96 4.88
C LEU A 98 -11.18 1.61 6.26
N LEU A 99 -11.33 0.80 7.30
CA LEU A 99 -11.51 1.26 8.68
C LEU A 99 -10.30 2.04 9.15
N ALA A 100 -9.09 1.56 8.89
CA ALA A 100 -7.88 2.31 9.19
C ALA A 100 -7.90 3.69 8.50
N GLY A 101 -8.31 3.71 7.22
CA GLY A 101 -8.41 4.94 6.46
C GLY A 101 -9.44 5.94 7.00
N VAL A 102 -10.58 5.46 7.52
CA VAL A 102 -11.62 6.30 8.16
C VAL A 102 -11.16 6.79 9.53
N LEU A 103 -10.53 5.93 10.33
CA LEU A 103 -9.98 6.30 11.65
C LEU A 103 -8.88 7.36 11.52
N THR A 104 -8.09 7.34 10.44
CA THR A 104 -7.10 8.40 10.18
C THR A 104 -7.77 9.76 10.00
N LEU A 105 -8.98 9.84 9.40
CA LEU A 105 -9.73 11.10 9.26
C LEU A 105 -10.10 11.71 10.62
N VAL A 106 -10.52 10.85 11.56
CA VAL A 106 -10.85 11.24 12.94
C VAL A 106 -9.58 11.70 13.65
N LEU A 107 -8.48 10.98 13.48
CA LEU A 107 -7.23 11.29 14.16
C LEU A 107 -6.58 12.58 13.65
N VAL A 108 -6.56 12.85 12.34
CA VAL A 108 -6.06 14.15 11.83
C VAL A 108 -6.91 15.32 12.32
N HIS A 109 -8.23 15.13 12.45
CA HIS A 109 -9.12 16.13 13.03
C HIS A 109 -8.67 16.50 14.46
N GLN A 110 -8.46 15.47 15.27
CA GLN A 110 -8.07 15.62 16.68
C GLN A 110 -6.68 16.24 16.80
N VAL A 111 -5.70 15.76 16.03
CA VAL A 111 -4.32 16.27 16.02
C VAL A 111 -4.31 17.76 15.68
N CYS A 112 -4.97 18.16 14.58
CA CYS A 112 -4.99 19.57 14.16
C CYS A 112 -5.83 20.47 15.06
N THR A 113 -6.85 19.92 15.73
CA THR A 113 -7.63 20.65 16.75
C THR A 113 -6.76 20.96 17.97
N VAL A 114 -5.96 20.00 18.43
CA VAL A 114 -5.00 20.20 19.53
C VAL A 114 -3.86 21.13 19.12
N LEU A 115 -3.34 20.97 17.90
CA LEU A 115 -2.22 21.78 17.43
C LEU A 115 -2.60 23.24 17.22
N HIS A 116 -3.81 23.54 16.74
CA HIS A 116 -4.17 24.92 16.41
C HIS A 116 -5.63 25.27 16.74
N SER A 117 -6.60 24.64 16.10
CA SER A 117 -8.02 25.01 16.25
C SER A 117 -8.94 23.98 15.61
N ARG A 118 -10.22 24.00 15.99
CA ARG A 118 -11.26 23.19 15.34
C ARG A 118 -11.36 23.43 13.83
N ARG A 119 -11.17 24.67 13.38
CA ARG A 119 -11.13 25.03 11.94
C ARG A 119 -9.99 24.30 11.22
N CYS A 120 -8.80 24.28 11.82
CA CYS A 120 -7.66 23.53 11.32
C CYS A 120 -7.95 22.02 11.29
N GLY A 121 -8.62 21.51 12.32
CA GLY A 121 -9.11 20.12 12.38
C GLY A 121 -10.01 19.77 11.20
N LEU A 122 -11.06 20.55 10.95
CA LEU A 122 -11.96 20.34 9.81
C LEU A 122 -11.24 20.40 8.46
N LEU A 123 -10.30 21.34 8.32
CA LEU A 123 -9.51 21.50 7.11
C LEU A 123 -8.61 20.29 6.84
N ALA A 124 -7.94 19.77 7.87
CA ALA A 124 -7.14 18.55 7.76
C ALA A 124 -8.00 17.33 7.40
N THR A 125 -9.18 17.19 8.03
CA THR A 125 -10.13 16.13 7.69
C THR A 125 -10.59 16.22 6.24
N ALA A 126 -10.92 17.42 5.75
CA ALA A 126 -11.34 17.63 4.36
C ALA A 126 -10.20 17.28 3.38
N LEU A 127 -9.00 17.82 3.59
CA LEU A 127 -7.84 17.53 2.74
C LEU A 127 -7.56 16.02 2.67
N LEU A 128 -7.57 15.31 3.81
CA LEU A 128 -7.33 13.86 3.80
C LEU A 128 -8.51 13.04 3.27
N ALA A 129 -9.75 13.49 3.49
CA ALA A 129 -10.96 12.81 3.01
C ALA A 129 -10.97 12.70 1.49
N PHE A 130 -10.52 13.77 0.81
CA PHE A 130 -10.48 13.89 -0.65
C PHE A 130 -9.07 13.69 -1.25
N SER A 131 -8.10 13.18 -0.48
CA SER A 131 -6.77 12.84 -1.00
C SER A 131 -6.84 11.57 -1.87
N PRO A 132 -6.55 11.63 -3.19
CA PRO A 132 -6.65 10.46 -4.06
C PRO A 132 -5.76 9.31 -3.61
N LEU A 133 -4.54 9.62 -3.15
CA LEU A 133 -3.58 8.64 -2.66
C LEU A 133 -4.10 7.91 -1.41
N HIS A 134 -4.65 8.64 -0.45
CA HIS A 134 -5.16 8.03 0.77
C HIS A 134 -6.46 7.25 0.52
N VAL A 135 -7.34 7.72 -0.37
CA VAL A 135 -8.55 6.98 -0.74
C VAL A 135 -8.17 5.67 -1.44
N PHE A 136 -7.24 5.71 -2.40
CA PHE A 136 -6.72 4.52 -3.09
C PHE A 136 -6.22 3.47 -2.09
N TYR A 137 -5.30 3.84 -1.19
CA TYR A 137 -4.77 2.91 -0.20
C TYR A 137 -5.77 2.46 0.87
N SER A 138 -6.88 3.17 1.05
CA SER A 138 -7.96 2.72 1.93
C SER A 138 -8.80 1.61 1.28
N GLY A 139 -8.78 1.53 -0.05
CA GLY A 139 -9.44 0.49 -0.83
C GLY A 139 -8.57 -0.74 -1.13
N GLU A 140 -7.29 -0.72 -0.77
CA GLU A 140 -6.37 -1.83 -1.01
C GLU A 140 -6.33 -2.82 0.16
N LEU A 141 -6.28 -4.11 -0.13
CA LEU A 141 -5.96 -5.19 0.82
C LEU A 141 -4.45 -5.19 1.07
N ARG A 142 -3.94 -4.04 1.53
CA ARG A 142 -2.55 -3.77 1.87
C ARG A 142 -2.46 -2.93 3.13
N MET A 143 -1.29 -2.97 3.75
CA MET A 143 -0.98 -2.35 5.05
C MET A 143 -0.92 -0.81 5.06
N TYR A 144 -0.94 -0.13 3.91
CA TYR A 144 -0.59 1.29 3.81
C TYR A 144 -1.51 2.23 4.60
N SER A 145 -2.82 1.97 4.63
CA SER A 145 -3.75 2.79 5.44
C SER A 145 -3.56 2.58 6.94
N LEU A 146 -3.31 1.33 7.36
CA LEU A 146 -2.98 1.01 8.76
C LEU A 146 -1.65 1.64 9.16
N LEU A 147 -0.66 1.62 8.27
CA LEU A 147 0.64 2.23 8.45
C LEU A 147 0.52 3.74 8.72
N GLY A 148 -0.26 4.47 7.91
CA GLY A 148 -0.50 5.91 8.12
C GLY A 148 -1.24 6.22 9.44
N LEU A 149 -2.24 5.40 9.79
CA LEU A 149 -2.96 5.53 11.06
C LEU A 149 -2.03 5.37 12.26
N LEU A 150 -1.24 4.29 12.27
CA LEU A 150 -0.32 3.98 13.36
C LEU A 150 0.84 4.97 13.44
N ALA A 151 1.35 5.46 12.31
CA ALA A 151 2.37 6.52 12.27
C ALA A 151 1.87 7.81 12.92
N LEU A 152 0.66 8.27 12.53
CA LEU A 152 0.05 9.46 13.13
C LEU A 152 -0.30 9.24 14.61
N GLY A 153 -0.80 8.05 14.97
CA GLY A 153 -1.14 7.69 16.34
C GLY A 153 0.07 7.65 17.26
N PHE A 154 1.15 7.00 16.81
CA PHE A 154 2.43 6.97 17.51
C PHE A 154 2.97 8.39 17.71
N TRP A 155 3.01 9.20 16.65
CA TRP A 155 3.45 10.58 16.72
C TRP A 155 2.59 11.42 17.68
N TYR A 156 1.26 11.29 17.59
CA TYR A 156 0.32 12.02 18.43
C TYR A 156 0.47 11.71 19.91
N LEU A 157 0.52 10.42 20.25
CA LEU A 157 0.76 9.98 21.61
C LEU A 157 2.11 10.51 22.08
N LEU A 158 3.18 10.23 21.31
CA LEU A 158 4.55 10.50 21.69
C LEU A 158 4.81 11.99 21.95
N LEU A 159 4.32 12.88 21.09
CA LEU A 159 4.70 14.29 21.09
C LEU A 159 3.61 15.25 21.60
N LEU A 160 2.32 14.91 21.48
CA LEU A 160 1.22 15.80 21.88
C LEU A 160 0.42 15.33 23.10
N ARG A 161 0.48 14.04 23.44
CA ARG A 161 -0.27 13.47 24.58
C ARG A 161 0.59 12.67 25.56
N PRO A 162 1.79 13.15 25.96
CA PRO A 162 2.65 12.38 26.85
C PRO A 162 2.13 12.32 28.30
N SER A 163 0.99 12.95 28.61
CA SER A 163 0.34 13.02 29.91
C SER A 163 -0.80 12.04 30.14
N LEU A 164 -1.15 11.21 29.15
CA LEU A 164 -2.19 10.19 29.35
C LEU A 164 -1.74 9.13 30.38
N PRO A 165 -2.67 8.58 31.19
CA PRO A 165 -2.38 7.42 32.03
C PRO A 165 -1.83 6.28 31.17
N ARG A 166 -0.79 5.58 31.64
CA ARG A 166 -0.12 4.49 30.91
C ARG A 166 0.41 4.90 29.52
N TYR A 167 0.65 6.18 29.30
CA TYR A 167 1.18 6.72 28.04
C TYR A 167 2.37 5.94 27.46
N PRO A 168 3.42 5.59 28.24
CA PRO A 168 4.55 4.84 27.67
C PRO A 168 4.10 3.50 27.12
N PHE A 169 3.23 2.78 27.83
CA PHE A 169 2.71 1.49 27.37
C PHE A 169 1.88 1.62 26.09
N ALA A 170 0.92 2.55 26.03
CA ALA A 170 0.09 2.76 24.85
C ALA A 170 0.92 3.21 23.63
N THR A 171 1.93 4.06 23.85
CA THR A 171 2.83 4.54 22.80
C THR A 171 3.74 3.42 22.31
N THR A 172 4.27 2.59 23.22
CA THR A 172 5.03 1.39 22.86
C THR A 172 4.18 0.43 22.03
N LEU A 173 2.94 0.15 22.44
CA LEU A 173 2.07 -0.76 21.70
C LEU A 173 1.76 -0.22 20.29
N CYS A 174 1.45 1.07 20.17
CA CYS A 174 1.23 1.71 18.87
C CYS A 174 2.49 1.67 17.99
N GLY A 175 3.66 1.98 18.55
CA GLY A 175 4.94 1.94 17.85
C GLY A 175 5.38 0.53 17.47
N LEU A 176 5.11 -0.48 18.31
CA LEU A 176 5.33 -1.89 17.97
C LEU A 176 4.41 -2.31 16.83
N GLY A 177 3.13 -1.95 16.91
CA GLY A 177 2.19 -2.21 15.83
C GLY A 177 2.66 -1.58 14.51
N LEU A 178 3.15 -0.34 14.58
CA LEU A 178 3.71 0.39 13.45
C LEU A 178 4.92 -0.33 12.83
N CYS A 179 5.93 -0.70 13.64
CA CYS A 179 7.11 -1.42 13.17
C CYS A 179 6.78 -2.83 12.63
N LEU A 180 5.81 -3.52 13.23
CA LEU A 180 5.34 -4.83 12.79
C LEU A 180 4.36 -4.77 11.61
N THR A 181 3.95 -3.57 11.19
CA THR A 181 3.17 -3.35 9.97
C THR A 181 4.07 -3.18 8.75
N HIS A 182 5.17 -2.42 8.89
CA HIS A 182 6.10 -2.18 7.79
C HIS A 182 7.49 -1.75 8.28
N HIS A 183 8.57 -2.32 7.73
CA HIS A 183 9.96 -1.94 8.04
C HIS A 183 10.31 -0.48 7.75
N TYR A 184 9.61 0.18 6.80
CA TYR A 184 9.79 1.60 6.51
C TYR A 184 9.43 2.51 7.68
N ALA A 185 8.73 1.98 8.69
CA ALA A 185 8.44 2.72 9.89
C ALA A 185 9.65 2.86 10.84
N LEU A 186 10.70 2.04 10.70
CA LEU A 186 11.87 2.10 11.60
C LEU A 186 12.55 3.48 11.57
N PRO A 187 12.89 4.08 10.41
CA PRO A 187 13.41 5.45 10.36
C PRO A 187 12.44 6.49 10.94
N PHE A 188 11.13 6.34 10.70
CA PHE A 188 10.12 7.26 11.23
C PHE A 188 10.03 7.23 12.76
N VAL A 189 10.04 6.03 13.34
CA VAL A 189 10.03 5.82 14.79
C VAL A 189 11.30 6.39 15.42
N ALA A 190 12.47 6.13 14.82
CA ALA A 190 13.75 6.65 15.30
C ALA A 190 13.77 8.19 15.32
N VAL A 191 13.35 8.83 14.23
CA VAL A 191 13.24 10.30 14.14
C VAL A 191 12.24 10.84 15.16
N SER A 192 11.06 10.22 15.29
CA SER A 192 10.04 10.67 16.24
C SER A 192 10.50 10.56 17.69
N LEU A 193 11.24 9.50 18.04
CA LEU A 193 11.88 9.34 19.35
C LEU A 193 12.97 10.39 19.57
N ALA A 194 13.82 10.66 18.57
CA ALA A 194 14.84 11.69 18.66
C ALA A 194 14.21 13.07 18.91
N LEU A 195 13.16 13.42 18.17
CA LEU A 195 12.38 14.64 18.40
C LEU A 195 11.79 14.67 19.81
N ALA A 196 11.24 13.55 20.31
CA ALA A 196 10.71 13.47 21.66
C ALA A 196 11.79 13.68 22.72
N LEU A 197 12.97 13.08 22.56
CA LEU A 197 14.10 13.25 23.49
C LEU A 197 14.65 14.68 23.49
N CYS A 198 14.69 15.33 22.33
CA CYS A 198 15.16 16.70 22.19
C CYS A 198 14.15 17.75 22.70
N LEU A 199 12.85 17.53 22.46
CA LEU A 199 11.80 18.56 22.61
C LEU A 199 10.88 18.34 23.82
N SER A 200 10.77 17.11 24.33
CA SER A 200 9.90 16.78 25.46
C SER A 200 10.63 16.94 26.79
N GLU A 201 9.95 17.56 27.75
CA GLU A 201 10.38 17.60 29.15
C GLU A 201 10.36 16.19 29.80
N ARG A 202 9.76 15.20 29.12
CA ARG A 202 9.55 13.82 29.62
C ARG A 202 10.48 12.81 28.96
N ARG A 203 11.78 13.12 28.90
CA ARG A 203 12.82 12.26 28.30
C ARG A 203 12.78 10.81 28.82
N ARG A 204 12.55 10.62 30.13
CA ARG A 204 12.41 9.29 30.73
C ARG A 204 11.31 8.45 30.07
N SER A 205 10.16 9.05 29.77
CA SER A 205 9.07 8.33 29.10
C SER A 205 9.42 7.96 27.67
N ALA A 206 10.10 8.83 26.92
CA ALA A 206 10.58 8.51 25.57
C ALA A 206 11.62 7.37 25.60
N LEU A 207 12.50 7.34 26.61
CA LEU A 207 13.43 6.23 26.81
C LEU A 207 12.72 4.91 27.16
N LEU A 208 11.67 4.94 27.99
CA LEU A 208 10.85 3.76 28.27
C LEU A 208 10.13 3.24 27.03
N VAL A 209 9.64 4.16 26.18
CA VAL A 209 9.06 3.79 24.88
C VAL A 209 10.11 3.15 23.98
N ALA A 210 11.29 3.77 23.86
CA ALA A 210 12.40 3.21 23.07
C ALA A 210 12.82 1.82 23.56
N LEU A 211 12.96 1.64 24.88
CA LEU A 211 13.29 0.34 25.49
C LEU A 211 12.19 -0.70 25.23
N GLY A 212 10.92 -0.32 25.41
CA GLY A 212 9.79 -1.20 25.14
C GLY A 212 9.70 -1.60 23.66
N LEU A 213 9.99 -0.68 22.74
CA LEU A 213 10.07 -0.97 21.31
C LEU A 213 11.22 -1.93 20.98
N ALA A 214 12.41 -1.70 21.56
CA ALA A 214 13.57 -2.57 21.35
C ALA A 214 13.30 -4.00 21.85
N ILE A 215 12.73 -4.14 23.05
CA ILE A 215 12.37 -5.45 23.63
C ILE A 215 11.26 -6.12 22.80
N GLY A 216 10.20 -5.38 22.48
CA GLY A 216 9.04 -5.96 21.77
C GLY A 216 9.32 -6.29 20.31
N TYR A 217 10.30 -5.63 19.68
CA TYR A 217 10.71 -5.93 18.30
C TYR A 217 11.77 -7.04 18.22
N LEU A 218 12.44 -7.37 19.33
CA LEU A 218 13.50 -8.37 19.38
C LEU A 218 13.11 -9.73 18.78
N PRO A 219 11.90 -10.28 19.02
CA PRO A 219 11.49 -11.55 18.41
C PRO A 219 11.43 -11.51 16.88
N PHE A 220 11.23 -10.33 16.28
CA PHE A 220 11.20 -10.15 14.83
C PHE A 220 12.56 -9.74 14.25
N ALA A 221 13.54 -9.41 15.10
CA ALA A 221 14.86 -8.98 14.64
C ALA A 221 15.60 -10.08 13.86
N THR A 222 15.34 -11.35 14.16
CA THR A 222 15.90 -12.50 13.42
C THR A 222 15.35 -12.56 12.00
N ILE A 223 14.02 -12.46 11.83
CA ILE A 223 13.39 -12.44 10.49
C ILE A 223 13.86 -11.23 9.70
N LEU A 224 13.97 -10.06 10.33
CA LEU A 224 14.56 -8.89 9.68
C LEU A 224 16.00 -9.17 9.25
N SER A 225 16.81 -9.84 10.08
CA SER A 225 18.18 -10.21 9.69
C SER A 225 18.18 -11.09 8.44
N ASP A 226 17.32 -12.10 8.37
CA ASP A 226 17.21 -13.00 7.22
C ASP A 226 16.80 -12.24 5.94
N GLN A 227 15.79 -11.35 6.05
CA GLN A 227 15.41 -10.44 4.97
C GLN A 227 16.57 -9.53 4.56
N LEU A 228 17.34 -9.01 5.53
CA LEU A 228 18.46 -8.13 5.22
C LEU A 228 19.57 -8.90 4.47
N VAL A 229 19.77 -10.18 4.75
CA VAL A 229 20.76 -11.06 4.10
C VAL A 229 20.34 -11.50 2.70
N ASN A 230 19.05 -11.73 2.47
CA ASN A 230 18.52 -12.09 1.15
C ASN A 230 18.13 -10.83 0.36
N PRO A 231 18.94 -10.30 -0.58
CA PRO A 231 18.60 -9.05 -1.26
C PRO A 231 17.47 -9.18 -2.28
N ASP A 232 17.15 -10.39 -2.73
CA ASP A 232 16.31 -10.62 -3.90
C ASP A 232 14.84 -10.25 -3.65
N HIS A 233 14.38 -10.33 -2.39
CA HIS A 233 12.98 -10.06 -2.04
C HIS A 233 12.52 -8.61 -2.27
N ILE A 234 13.46 -7.67 -2.45
CA ILE A 234 13.19 -6.25 -2.76
C ILE A 234 13.94 -5.76 -4.00
N ALA A 235 14.57 -6.66 -4.76
CA ALA A 235 15.36 -6.30 -5.95
C ALA A 235 14.52 -5.57 -7.01
N TRP A 236 13.21 -5.86 -7.08
CA TRP A 236 12.25 -5.22 -7.97
C TRP A 236 12.09 -3.70 -7.75
N ILE A 237 12.53 -3.16 -6.59
CA ILE A 237 12.49 -1.73 -6.29
C ILE A 237 13.57 -0.96 -7.08
N ARG A 238 14.70 -1.61 -7.37
CA ARG A 238 15.89 -0.97 -7.94
C ARG A 238 15.61 -0.20 -9.24
N PRO A 239 14.93 -0.75 -10.26
CA PRO A 239 14.67 -0.01 -11.50
C PRO A 239 13.90 1.30 -11.25
N PHE A 240 12.92 1.27 -10.33
CA PHE A 240 12.13 2.47 -9.99
C PHE A 240 12.93 3.52 -9.23
N TRP A 241 13.90 3.08 -8.43
CA TRP A 241 14.81 3.97 -7.72
C TRP A 241 15.82 4.62 -8.68
N GLU A 242 16.32 3.86 -9.65
CA GLU A 242 17.26 4.33 -10.67
C GLU A 242 16.64 5.38 -11.60
N ASP A 243 15.32 5.32 -11.83
CA ASP A 243 14.59 6.37 -12.56
C ASP A 243 14.61 7.72 -11.82
N TYR A 244 14.61 7.73 -10.47
CA TYR A 244 14.44 8.94 -9.65
C TYR A 244 15.28 8.93 -8.35
N PRO A 245 16.63 8.86 -8.41
CA PRO A 245 17.45 8.72 -7.22
C PRO A 245 17.57 10.02 -6.41
N GLY A 246 17.82 9.88 -5.11
CA GLY A 246 18.21 10.99 -4.22
C GLY A 246 17.11 12.04 -4.01
N GLY A 247 17.46 13.32 -4.18
CA GLY A 247 16.55 14.44 -3.90
C GLY A 247 15.31 14.50 -4.81
N VAL A 248 15.38 13.91 -6.01
CA VAL A 248 14.24 13.81 -6.93
C VAL A 248 13.13 12.96 -6.32
N ALA A 249 13.47 11.92 -5.56
CA ALA A 249 12.52 11.05 -4.89
C ALA A 249 11.62 11.84 -3.91
N LEU A 250 12.19 12.79 -3.16
CA LEU A 250 11.44 13.66 -2.25
C LEU A 250 10.43 14.55 -2.99
N PHE A 251 10.83 15.06 -4.15
CA PHE A 251 9.93 15.85 -5.01
C PHE A 251 8.78 15.00 -5.54
N ARG A 252 9.03 13.73 -5.91
CA ARG A 252 7.98 12.79 -6.30
C ARG A 252 6.97 12.54 -5.18
N SER A 253 7.41 12.50 -3.93
CA SER A 253 6.53 12.33 -2.77
C SER A 253 5.62 13.53 -2.55
N LEU A 254 6.16 14.75 -2.76
CA LEU A 254 5.33 15.96 -2.76
C LEU A 254 4.29 15.93 -3.89
N GLN A 255 4.66 15.47 -5.08
CA GLN A 255 3.71 15.26 -6.17
C GLN A 255 2.68 14.18 -5.82
N ALA A 256 3.08 13.10 -5.16
CA ALA A 256 2.18 12.02 -4.75
C ALA A 256 1.13 12.48 -3.71
N PHE A 257 1.53 13.34 -2.78
CA PHE A 257 0.65 13.82 -1.71
C PHE A 257 -0.35 14.88 -2.16
N LEU A 258 -0.05 15.60 -3.25
CA LEU A 258 -0.90 16.66 -3.78
C LEU A 258 -1.76 16.14 -4.94
N PRO A 259 -3.07 16.41 -4.96
CA PRO A 259 -3.93 16.01 -6.07
C PRO A 259 -3.43 16.54 -7.42
N GLY A 260 -3.48 15.69 -8.44
CA GLY A 260 -3.04 16.02 -9.79
C GLY A 260 -1.53 15.89 -10.03
N GLY A 261 -0.73 15.57 -9.01
CA GLY A 261 0.69 15.28 -9.21
C GLY A 261 0.92 13.98 -9.99
N SER A 262 2.06 13.92 -10.69
CA SER A 262 2.46 12.71 -11.41
C SER A 262 2.90 11.64 -10.43
N LEU A 263 2.17 10.53 -10.41
CA LEU A 263 2.48 9.36 -9.59
C LEU A 263 3.32 8.35 -10.40
N PRO A 264 4.22 7.61 -9.73
CA PRO A 264 4.98 6.55 -10.37
C PRO A 264 4.09 5.45 -10.94
N SER A 265 4.58 4.75 -11.97
CA SER A 265 3.76 3.78 -12.72
C SER A 265 3.23 2.58 -11.92
N TYR A 266 3.81 2.28 -10.76
CA TYR A 266 3.34 1.24 -9.84
C TYR A 266 2.15 1.68 -8.96
N VAL A 267 1.83 2.98 -8.92
CA VAL A 267 0.60 3.49 -8.34
C VAL A 267 -0.38 3.73 -9.49
N PRO A 268 -1.51 3.00 -9.58
CA PRO A 268 -2.44 3.06 -10.71
C PRO A 268 -3.30 4.34 -10.71
N LEU A 269 -2.77 5.43 -10.15
CA LEU A 269 -3.37 6.75 -10.19
C LEU A 269 -2.74 7.52 -11.35
N SER A 270 -3.55 7.91 -12.33
CA SER A 270 -3.09 8.76 -13.43
C SER A 270 -2.66 10.11 -12.87
N GLY A 271 -1.42 10.51 -13.14
CA GLY A 271 -1.04 11.92 -13.00
C GLY A 271 -1.82 12.77 -14.01
N LEU A 272 -2.13 14.01 -13.63
CA LEU A 272 -2.45 15.04 -14.62
C LEU A 272 -1.13 15.54 -15.24
N PRO A 273 -1.13 16.20 -16.41
CA PRO A 273 0.08 16.78 -17.00
C PRO A 273 0.85 17.60 -15.94
N ALA A 274 2.19 17.61 -16.01
CA ALA A 274 3.09 18.20 -14.99
C ALA A 274 2.69 19.62 -14.53
N GLN A 275 1.94 20.34 -15.37
CA GLN A 275 1.37 21.67 -15.16
C GLN A 275 0.33 21.74 -14.00
N ALA A 276 -0.34 20.64 -13.64
CA ALA A 276 -1.29 20.62 -12.52
C ALA A 276 -0.58 20.61 -11.15
N ALA A 277 0.59 19.95 -11.04
CA ALA A 277 1.45 20.00 -9.85
C ALA A 277 1.99 21.41 -9.58
N VAL A 278 2.09 22.25 -10.64
CA VAL A 278 2.50 23.66 -10.56
C VAL A 278 1.49 24.51 -9.80
N LEU A 279 0.28 24.04 -9.48
CA LEU A 279 -0.69 24.83 -8.72
C LEU A 279 -0.74 24.49 -7.22
N GLY A 280 -0.45 23.26 -6.81
CA GLY A 280 -0.40 22.90 -5.38
C GLY A 280 0.82 23.49 -4.64
N LEU A 281 1.96 23.60 -5.34
CA LEU A 281 3.21 24.14 -4.80
C LEU A 281 3.15 25.65 -4.50
N PRO A 282 2.66 26.54 -5.39
CA PRO A 282 2.46 27.95 -5.08
C PRO A 282 1.55 28.19 -3.88
N MET A 283 0.57 27.32 -3.64
CA MET A 283 -0.31 27.45 -2.47
C MET A 283 0.39 27.03 -1.18
N LEU A 284 1.27 26.03 -1.25
CA LEU A 284 2.17 25.68 -0.15
C LEU A 284 3.13 26.84 0.15
N PHE A 285 3.77 27.41 -0.89
CA PHE A 285 4.68 28.56 -0.76
C PHE A 285 3.97 29.83 -0.30
N MET A 286 2.74 30.07 -0.76
CA MET A 286 1.91 31.19 -0.29
C MET A 286 1.51 31.01 1.17
N GLY A 287 1.14 29.78 1.57
CA GLY A 287 0.87 29.47 2.98
C GLY A 287 2.11 29.69 3.87
N LEU A 288 3.31 29.36 3.38
CA LEU A 288 4.58 29.63 4.04
C LEU A 288 4.91 31.13 4.10
N ALA A 289 4.75 31.84 2.98
CA ALA A 289 5.03 33.28 2.88
C ALA A 289 4.10 34.12 3.75
N LEU A 290 2.84 33.69 3.90
CA LEU A 290 1.85 34.33 4.76
C LEU A 290 1.89 33.80 6.20
N PHE A 291 2.85 32.94 6.55
CA PHE A 291 2.95 32.40 7.90
C PHE A 291 3.53 33.44 8.87
N THR A 292 2.65 34.31 9.38
CA THR A 292 2.98 35.24 10.48
C THR A 292 2.60 34.58 11.81
N GLY A 293 3.44 33.68 12.30
CA GLY A 293 3.27 33.04 13.61
C GLY A 293 4.14 33.68 14.68
N GLY A 294 3.57 33.95 15.87
CA GLY A 294 4.38 34.11 17.08
C GLY A 294 5.23 32.85 17.34
N ARG A 295 6.17 32.90 18.29
CA ARG A 295 7.13 31.80 18.57
C ARG A 295 6.47 30.41 18.63
N ALA A 296 5.33 30.28 19.32
CA ALA A 296 4.59 29.01 19.42
C ALA A 296 4.00 28.51 18.08
N GLY A 297 3.63 29.41 17.17
CA GLY A 297 3.22 29.05 15.82
C GLY A 297 4.39 28.47 15.01
N LEU A 298 5.53 29.16 15.03
CA LEU A 298 6.75 28.72 14.35
C LEU A 298 7.26 27.38 14.89
N SER A 299 7.19 27.14 16.20
CA SER A 299 7.56 25.85 16.78
C SER A 299 6.68 24.70 16.30
N ARG A 300 5.36 24.91 16.16
CA ARG A 300 4.43 23.89 15.61
C ARG A 300 4.69 23.61 14.14
N LEU A 301 4.94 24.66 13.36
CA LEU A 301 5.31 24.53 11.95
C LEU A 301 6.62 23.75 11.81
N ALA A 302 7.66 24.15 12.54
CA ALA A 302 8.96 23.48 12.54
C ALA A 302 8.86 22.01 12.96
N LEU A 303 8.05 21.70 13.99
CA LEU A 303 7.83 20.33 14.45
C LEU A 303 7.21 19.47 13.35
N LEU A 304 6.13 19.94 12.69
CA LEU A 304 5.48 19.20 11.61
C LEU A 304 6.41 19.05 10.39
N THR A 305 7.10 20.11 10.00
CA THR A 305 8.09 20.07 8.91
C THR A 305 9.20 19.07 9.21
N ALA A 306 9.74 19.05 10.44
CA ALA A 306 10.74 18.06 10.84
C ALA A 306 10.17 16.64 10.86
N SER A 307 8.93 16.46 11.32
CA SER A 307 8.26 15.15 11.41
C SER A 307 7.86 14.56 10.05
N VAL A 308 7.82 15.38 9.00
CA VAL A 308 7.63 14.95 7.60
C VAL A 308 8.97 14.82 6.89
N GLY A 309 9.81 15.87 6.95
CA GLY A 309 11.05 15.95 6.19
C GLY A 309 12.13 14.99 6.67
N LEU A 310 12.37 14.88 7.98
CA LEU A 310 13.44 14.04 8.50
C LEU A 310 13.21 12.54 8.24
N PRO A 311 12.00 11.96 8.43
CA PRO A 311 11.77 10.55 8.09
C PRO A 311 11.91 10.26 6.59
N LEU A 312 11.44 11.16 5.72
CA LEU A 312 11.60 11.02 4.27
C LEU A 312 13.07 11.07 3.87
N SER A 313 13.81 12.05 4.39
CA SER A 313 15.26 12.15 4.17
C SER A 313 16.00 10.94 4.71
N ALA A 314 15.59 10.38 5.85
CA ALA A 314 16.18 9.17 6.41
C ALA A 314 15.92 7.95 5.50
N LEU A 315 14.72 7.80 4.95
CA LEU A 315 14.41 6.73 4.00
C LEU A 315 15.21 6.85 2.69
N VAL A 316 15.34 8.07 2.17
CA VAL A 316 16.15 8.37 0.98
C VAL A 316 17.63 8.10 1.27
N PHE A 317 18.12 8.51 2.42
CA PHE A 317 19.49 8.24 2.87
C PHE A 317 19.76 6.74 2.98
N VAL A 318 18.87 5.99 3.65
CA VAL A 318 19.01 4.53 3.75
C VAL A 318 18.98 3.88 2.36
N SER A 319 18.12 4.38 1.48
CA SER A 319 18.02 3.89 0.10
C SER A 319 19.27 4.13 -0.73
N TYR A 320 19.92 5.27 -0.50
CA TYR A 320 21.14 5.66 -1.19
C TYR A 320 22.38 4.95 -0.64
N VAL A 321 22.50 4.81 0.68
CA VAL A 321 23.70 4.29 1.35
C VAL A 321 23.73 2.76 1.42
N PHE A 322 22.58 2.14 1.68
CA PHE A 322 22.52 0.69 1.88
C PHE A 322 21.98 -0.02 0.65
N ARG A 323 20.70 0.21 0.35
CA ARG A 323 20.02 -0.41 -0.79
C ARG A 323 18.68 0.28 -1.05
N PRO A 324 18.21 0.35 -2.30
CA PRO A 324 16.93 0.96 -2.62
C PRO A 324 15.75 0.33 -1.85
N ILE A 325 15.12 1.11 -0.97
CA ILE A 325 13.90 0.72 -0.25
C ILE A 325 12.76 1.74 -0.41
N TYR A 326 13.05 2.89 -1.02
CA TYR A 326 12.12 4.01 -1.12
C TYR A 326 11.34 4.00 -2.42
N LEU A 327 10.02 4.02 -2.30
CA LEU A 327 9.08 4.18 -3.40
C LEU A 327 8.18 5.38 -3.10
N ALA A 328 8.28 6.43 -3.92
CA ALA A 328 7.42 7.60 -3.83
C ALA A 328 5.95 7.21 -4.08
N GLY A 329 5.04 7.77 -3.31
CA GLY A 329 3.63 7.39 -3.29
C GLY A 329 3.35 6.01 -2.68
N ARG A 330 4.32 5.31 -2.08
CA ARG A 330 4.10 4.00 -1.43
C ARG A 330 4.77 3.91 -0.05
N SER A 331 6.09 4.07 0.01
CA SER A 331 6.86 4.06 1.28
C SER A 331 6.62 5.32 2.11
N ASP A 332 6.37 6.44 1.44
CA ASP A 332 6.15 7.76 2.01
C ASP A 332 4.73 8.00 2.55
N VAL A 333 3.77 7.11 2.26
CA VAL A 333 2.37 7.18 2.75
C VAL A 333 2.32 7.28 4.28
N LEU A 334 3.32 6.77 4.99
CA LEU A 334 3.41 6.86 6.45
C LEU A 334 3.44 8.31 6.96
N VAL A 335 3.99 9.28 6.20
CA VAL A 335 4.02 10.70 6.59
C VAL A 335 2.87 11.50 5.98
N LEU A 336 2.08 10.93 5.07
CA LEU A 336 0.98 11.64 4.40
C LEU A 336 0.00 12.30 5.40
N PRO A 337 -0.45 11.64 6.49
CA PRO A 337 -1.35 12.29 7.44
C PRO A 337 -0.72 13.50 8.14
N LEU A 338 0.59 13.43 8.44
CA LEU A 338 1.35 14.55 9.02
C LEU A 338 1.57 15.68 8.01
N PHE A 339 1.81 15.34 6.74
CA PHE A 339 1.86 16.31 5.65
C PHE A 339 0.51 17.03 5.50
N VAL A 340 -0.62 16.34 5.61
CA VAL A 340 -1.94 16.98 5.60
C VAL A 340 -2.13 17.87 6.84
N CYS A 341 -1.63 17.48 8.01
CA CYS A 341 -1.65 18.35 9.19
C CYS A 341 -0.84 19.63 8.96
N LEU A 342 0.34 19.53 8.33
CA LEU A 342 1.17 20.65 7.91
C LEU A 342 0.42 21.57 6.92
N LEU A 343 -0.19 20.98 5.89
CA LEU A 343 -0.93 21.73 4.89
C LEU A 343 -2.13 22.48 5.50
N ALA A 344 -2.88 21.83 6.39
CA ALA A 344 -3.98 22.46 7.11
C ALA A 344 -3.52 23.62 8.01
N LEU A 345 -2.36 23.47 8.67
CA LEU A 345 -1.78 24.53 9.50
C LEU A 345 -1.40 25.77 8.67
N LEU A 346 -0.96 25.58 7.43
CA LEU A 346 -0.67 26.67 6.50
C LEU A 346 -1.95 27.27 5.93
N TYR A 347 -2.89 26.44 5.48
CA TYR A 347 -4.11 26.88 4.80
C TYR A 347 -5.09 27.59 5.73
N VAL A 348 -5.13 27.26 7.03
CA VAL A 348 -6.02 27.93 7.99
C VAL A 348 -5.68 29.43 8.16
N ARG A 349 -4.51 29.87 7.69
CA ARG A 349 -4.06 31.26 7.71
C ARG A 349 -4.35 32.02 6.41
N LEU A 350 -4.76 31.33 5.35
CA LEU A 350 -5.06 31.98 4.08
C LEU A 350 -6.31 32.88 4.21
N PRO A 351 -6.34 34.05 3.55
CA PRO A 351 -7.56 34.82 3.42
C PRO A 351 -8.67 33.96 2.78
N ARG A 352 -9.93 34.21 3.16
CA ARG A 352 -11.07 33.36 2.79
C ARG A 352 -11.13 33.06 1.28
N THR A 353 -10.90 34.06 0.44
CA THR A 353 -10.89 33.90 -1.03
C THR A 353 -9.84 32.90 -1.49
N PHE A 354 -8.59 33.02 -1.02
CA PHE A 354 -7.51 32.10 -1.36
C PHE A 354 -7.75 30.70 -0.81
N LEU A 355 -8.33 30.58 0.39
CA LEU A 355 -8.69 29.28 0.96
C LEU A 355 -9.77 28.57 0.12
N ILE A 356 -10.81 29.29 -0.32
CA ILE A 356 -11.85 28.73 -1.18
C ILE A 356 -11.26 28.29 -2.52
N LEU A 357 -10.41 29.11 -3.12
CA LEU A 357 -9.70 28.75 -4.36
C LEU A 357 -8.81 27.51 -4.15
N ALA A 358 -8.10 27.43 -3.02
CA ALA A 358 -7.26 26.29 -2.68
C ALA A 358 -8.04 24.99 -2.62
N LEU A 359 -9.14 25.02 -1.87
CA LEU A 359 -9.99 23.86 -1.67
C LEU A 359 -10.74 23.49 -2.95
N GLY A 360 -11.24 24.48 -3.68
CA GLY A 360 -11.89 24.26 -4.98
C GLY A 360 -10.95 23.58 -5.98
N LEU A 361 -9.71 24.06 -6.06
CA LEU A 361 -8.69 23.45 -6.90
C LEU A 361 -8.28 22.06 -6.41
N TYR A 362 -8.08 21.88 -5.11
CA TYR A 362 -7.74 20.57 -4.51
C TYR A 362 -8.80 19.52 -4.85
N LEU A 363 -10.09 19.88 -4.69
CA LEU A 363 -11.22 19.02 -5.00
C LEU A 363 -11.36 18.76 -6.50
N LEU A 364 -11.17 19.78 -7.34
CA LEU A 364 -11.22 19.63 -8.80
C LEU A 364 -10.12 18.68 -9.30
N LEU A 365 -8.87 18.91 -8.89
CA LEU A 365 -7.74 18.07 -9.28
C LEU A 365 -7.87 16.64 -8.73
N GLY A 366 -8.33 16.50 -7.48
CA GLY A 366 -8.59 15.20 -6.87
C GLY A 366 -9.70 14.43 -7.56
N GLY A 367 -10.79 15.11 -7.92
CA GLY A 367 -11.91 14.55 -8.67
C GLY A 367 -11.50 14.11 -10.08
N LEU A 368 -10.76 14.97 -10.81
CA LEU A 368 -10.25 14.64 -12.15
C LEU A 368 -9.25 13.47 -12.10
N GLN A 369 -8.33 13.47 -11.13
CA GLN A 369 -7.39 12.38 -10.95
C GLN A 369 -8.12 11.07 -10.60
N GLY A 370 -9.09 11.11 -9.68
CA GLY A 370 -9.91 9.95 -9.33
C GLY A 370 -10.70 9.42 -10.52
N TRP A 371 -11.36 10.30 -11.27
CA TRP A 371 -12.12 9.94 -12.48
C TRP A 371 -11.24 9.27 -13.54
N ASN A 372 -10.10 9.87 -13.87
CA ASN A 372 -9.17 9.33 -14.86
C ASN A 372 -8.50 8.02 -14.41
N SER A 373 -8.41 7.81 -13.10
CA SER A 373 -7.84 6.60 -12.51
C SER A 373 -8.88 5.52 -12.28
N TRP A 374 -10.18 5.83 -12.27
CA TRP A 374 -11.25 4.89 -11.94
C TRP A 374 -11.18 3.59 -12.76
N PRO A 375 -10.95 3.61 -14.09
CA PRO A 375 -10.78 2.38 -14.86
C PRO A 375 -9.54 1.55 -14.48
N ARG A 376 -8.54 2.18 -13.86
CA ARG A 376 -7.28 1.57 -13.39
C ARG A 376 -7.35 1.09 -11.94
N TRP A 377 -8.36 1.51 -11.18
CA TRP A 377 -8.55 1.07 -9.78
C TRP A 377 -9.00 -0.39 -9.73
N SER A 378 -9.79 -0.83 -10.69
CA SER A 378 -9.88 -2.24 -11.07
C SER A 378 -8.60 -2.61 -11.81
N LYS A 379 -7.54 -2.99 -11.08
CA LYS A 379 -6.30 -3.55 -11.66
C LYS A 379 -6.69 -4.81 -12.43
N PRO A 380 -6.70 -4.81 -13.76
CA PRO A 380 -7.45 -5.82 -14.48
C PRO A 380 -6.56 -6.95 -15.00
N GLY A 381 -7.14 -8.14 -15.05
CA GLY A 381 -6.65 -9.29 -15.81
C GLY A 381 -6.91 -10.62 -15.14
N ASN A 382 -6.77 -10.71 -13.81
CA ASN A 382 -6.94 -11.95 -13.06
C ASN A 382 -8.40 -12.40 -12.95
N ALA A 383 -9.37 -11.49 -12.82
CA ALA A 383 -10.78 -11.88 -12.74
C ALA A 383 -11.30 -12.39 -14.09
N GLU A 384 -10.89 -11.71 -15.17
CA GLU A 384 -11.16 -12.11 -16.55
C GLU A 384 -10.48 -13.44 -16.88
N LEU A 385 -9.20 -13.58 -16.53
CA LEU A 385 -8.44 -14.82 -16.69
C LEU A 385 -9.06 -15.99 -15.93
N ALA A 386 -9.47 -15.75 -14.68
CA ALA A 386 -10.22 -16.73 -13.90
C ALA A 386 -11.57 -17.08 -14.55
N ALA A 387 -12.23 -16.14 -15.25
CA ALA A 387 -13.44 -16.43 -16.01
C ALA A 387 -13.15 -17.30 -17.23
N SER A 388 -12.07 -17.04 -17.98
CA SER A 388 -11.62 -17.87 -19.10
C SER A 388 -11.29 -19.31 -18.65
N ILE A 389 -10.65 -19.46 -17.49
CA ILE A 389 -10.38 -20.77 -16.88
C ILE A 389 -11.70 -21.49 -16.51
N ARG A 390 -12.66 -20.78 -15.92
CA ARG A 390 -13.99 -21.35 -15.62
C ARG A 390 -14.71 -21.82 -16.87
N THR A 391 -14.67 -21.03 -17.95
CA THR A 391 -15.29 -21.44 -19.22
C THR A 391 -14.62 -22.64 -19.85
N ALA A 392 -13.31 -22.81 -19.63
CA ALA A 392 -12.58 -24.00 -20.05
C ALA A 392 -12.91 -25.25 -19.22
N ALA A 393 -13.71 -25.13 -18.15
CA ALA A 393 -14.16 -26.22 -17.27
C ALA A 393 -13.01 -27.13 -16.82
N CYS A 394 -11.92 -26.52 -16.34
CA CYS A 394 -10.71 -27.21 -15.90
C CYS A 394 -10.71 -27.45 -14.39
N ASP A 395 -10.31 -28.66 -13.98
CA ASP A 395 -10.19 -29.02 -12.57
C ASP A 395 -8.81 -28.64 -11.99
N THR A 396 -7.81 -28.46 -12.85
CA THR A 396 -6.43 -28.13 -12.45
C THR A 396 -5.86 -27.01 -13.33
N VAL A 397 -5.21 -26.04 -12.69
CA VAL A 397 -4.55 -24.91 -13.34
C VAL A 397 -3.08 -24.86 -12.94
N LEU A 398 -2.21 -25.09 -13.91
CA LEU A 398 -0.77 -24.99 -13.75
C LEU A 398 -0.34 -23.54 -14.03
N CYS A 399 0.11 -22.82 -13.01
CA CYS A 399 0.45 -21.39 -13.11
C CYS A 399 1.95 -21.17 -13.07
N SER A 400 2.47 -20.46 -14.09
CA SER A 400 3.83 -19.92 -14.04
C SER A 400 3.87 -18.44 -13.68
N GLY A 401 4.87 -18.07 -12.90
CA GLY A 401 5.16 -16.68 -12.52
C GLY A 401 4.13 -16.09 -11.56
N LEU A 402 3.83 -14.81 -11.76
CA LEU A 402 3.04 -13.96 -10.85
C LEU A 402 1.53 -14.27 -10.84
N SER A 403 1.05 -15.25 -11.60
CA SER A 403 -0.37 -15.60 -11.67
C SER A 403 -0.82 -16.58 -10.58
N TYR A 404 0.12 -17.34 -9.99
CA TYR A 404 -0.17 -18.43 -9.05
C TYR A 404 -1.04 -17.99 -7.87
N ALA A 405 -0.69 -16.88 -7.21
CA ALA A 405 -1.42 -16.41 -6.05
C ALA A 405 -2.86 -16.01 -6.38
N ALA A 406 -3.03 -15.26 -7.47
CA ALA A 406 -4.34 -14.80 -7.91
C ALA A 406 -5.22 -15.98 -8.35
N MET A 407 -4.68 -16.93 -9.12
CA MET A 407 -5.45 -18.09 -9.58
C MET A 407 -5.81 -19.02 -8.43
N THR A 408 -4.94 -19.19 -7.43
CA THR A 408 -5.28 -19.93 -6.20
C THR A 408 -6.43 -19.25 -5.44
N TYR A 409 -6.43 -17.92 -5.35
CA TYR A 409 -7.54 -17.18 -4.73
C TYR A 409 -8.86 -17.36 -5.49
N TYR A 410 -8.87 -17.14 -6.82
CA TYR A 410 -10.09 -17.27 -7.62
C TYR A 410 -10.59 -18.71 -7.75
N GLY A 411 -9.69 -19.70 -7.72
CA GLY A 411 -10.06 -21.12 -7.73
C GLY A 411 -10.85 -21.50 -6.49
N ARG A 412 -10.45 -20.99 -5.31
CA ARG A 412 -11.18 -21.18 -4.04
C ARG A 412 -12.56 -20.50 -4.01
N LEU A 413 -12.75 -19.44 -4.79
CA LEU A 413 -14.04 -18.74 -4.89
C LEU A 413 -14.97 -19.31 -5.96
N SER A 414 -14.47 -20.17 -6.85
CA SER A 414 -15.23 -20.68 -7.98
C SER A 414 -16.00 -21.95 -7.60
N THR A 415 -17.12 -22.19 -8.29
CA THR A 415 -17.95 -23.41 -8.16
C THR A 415 -18.35 -23.92 -9.55
N PRO A 416 -17.83 -25.08 -10.01
CA PRO A 416 -16.78 -25.87 -9.37
C PRO A 416 -15.46 -25.07 -9.27
N GLY A 417 -14.70 -25.31 -8.20
CA GLY A 417 -13.38 -24.73 -8.01
C GLY A 417 -12.32 -25.54 -8.76
N TRP A 418 -11.09 -25.03 -8.82
CA TRP A 418 -9.93 -25.76 -9.37
C TRP A 418 -8.78 -25.81 -8.37
N GLU A 419 -7.92 -26.80 -8.57
CA GLU A 419 -6.63 -26.89 -7.91
C GLU A 419 -5.58 -26.09 -8.69
N THR A 420 -4.82 -25.24 -7.99
CA THR A 420 -3.73 -24.48 -8.61
C THR A 420 -2.40 -25.12 -8.27
N LEU A 421 -1.61 -25.44 -9.28
CA LEU A 421 -0.26 -25.98 -9.14
C LEU A 421 0.76 -24.93 -9.59
N ALA A 422 1.84 -24.78 -8.83
CA ALA A 422 2.93 -23.87 -9.17
C ALA A 422 3.84 -24.48 -10.23
N PHE A 423 4.22 -23.69 -11.23
CA PHE A 423 5.13 -24.13 -12.28
C PHE A 423 6.20 -23.09 -12.63
N PRO A 424 7.49 -23.38 -12.37
CA PRO A 424 7.99 -24.58 -11.70
C PRO A 424 7.60 -24.63 -10.20
N PRO A 425 7.70 -25.79 -9.52
CA PRO A 425 7.19 -25.97 -8.14
C PRO A 425 7.76 -24.97 -7.13
N GLU A 426 8.99 -24.51 -7.33
CA GLU A 426 9.68 -23.54 -6.49
C GLU A 426 8.96 -22.18 -6.45
N ILE A 427 8.02 -21.91 -7.38
CA ILE A 427 7.15 -20.73 -7.34
C ILE A 427 6.18 -20.79 -6.14
N ALA A 428 5.78 -21.99 -5.69
CA ALA A 428 4.92 -22.12 -4.52
C ALA A 428 5.57 -21.55 -3.26
N ASP A 429 6.90 -21.59 -3.19
CA ASP A 429 7.69 -21.07 -2.07
C ASP A 429 7.82 -19.54 -2.13
N HIS A 430 7.74 -18.93 -3.32
CA HIS A 430 7.95 -17.48 -3.54
C HIS A 430 7.00 -16.85 -4.57
N PRO A 431 5.67 -16.89 -4.37
CA PRO A 431 4.72 -16.50 -5.40
C PRO A 431 4.73 -15.00 -5.76
N GLY A 432 5.34 -14.14 -4.93
CA GLY A 432 5.41 -12.68 -5.14
C GLY A 432 6.71 -12.14 -5.74
N ASN A 433 7.79 -12.92 -5.79
CA ASN A 433 9.12 -12.44 -6.19
C ASN A 433 9.67 -13.10 -7.45
N PHE A 434 8.87 -13.89 -8.15
CA PHE A 434 9.32 -14.63 -9.33
C PHE A 434 9.08 -13.85 -10.63
N ALA A 435 10.13 -13.18 -11.14
CA ALA A 435 10.14 -12.69 -12.51
C ALA A 435 10.32 -13.89 -13.45
N SER A 436 9.29 -14.22 -14.23
CA SER A 436 9.35 -15.35 -15.18
C SER A 436 10.58 -15.29 -16.09
N SER A 437 11.01 -14.09 -16.49
CA SER A 437 12.19 -13.83 -17.33
C SER A 437 13.53 -14.29 -16.75
N ALA A 438 13.61 -14.56 -15.45
CA ALA A 438 14.83 -15.01 -14.77
C ALA A 438 15.07 -16.53 -14.87
N TRP A 439 14.11 -17.30 -15.41
CA TRP A 439 14.29 -18.74 -15.57
C TRP A 439 14.99 -19.07 -16.90
N PRO A 440 16.18 -19.69 -16.89
CA PRO A 440 16.91 -20.02 -18.11
C PRO A 440 16.13 -21.04 -18.95
N LEU A 441 16.00 -20.76 -20.26
CA LEU A 441 15.35 -21.64 -21.24
C LEU A 441 15.96 -23.06 -21.27
N GLU A 442 17.19 -23.24 -20.81
CA GLU A 442 17.84 -24.56 -20.70
C GLU A 442 17.16 -25.48 -19.67
N LYS A 443 16.56 -24.91 -18.62
CA LYS A 443 15.80 -25.67 -17.60
C LYS A 443 14.35 -25.96 -18.04
N LEU A 444 13.92 -25.47 -19.21
CA LEU A 444 12.54 -25.70 -19.69
C LEU A 444 12.26 -27.16 -20.01
N GLY A 445 13.27 -27.93 -20.43
CA GLY A 445 13.10 -29.34 -20.78
C GLY A 445 12.76 -30.22 -19.55
N ASP A 446 13.37 -29.91 -18.41
CA ASP A 446 13.12 -30.57 -17.14
C ASP A 446 11.81 -30.07 -16.51
N ALA A 447 11.55 -28.77 -16.61
CA ALA A 447 10.27 -28.19 -16.19
C ALA A 447 9.11 -28.79 -17.00
N ALA A 448 9.18 -28.81 -18.34
CA ALA A 448 8.17 -29.44 -19.20
C ALA A 448 7.99 -30.93 -18.90
N ARG A 449 9.07 -31.65 -18.57
CA ARG A 449 9.01 -33.06 -18.13
C ARG A 449 8.24 -33.21 -16.82
N ARG A 450 8.47 -32.33 -15.84
CA ARG A 450 7.75 -32.34 -14.56
C ARG A 450 6.30 -31.89 -14.71
N ALA A 451 6.03 -30.86 -15.51
CA ALA A 451 4.67 -30.47 -15.87
C ALA A 451 3.91 -31.65 -16.49
N LEU A 452 4.53 -32.41 -17.40
CA LEU A 452 3.94 -33.64 -17.95
C LEU A 452 3.68 -34.70 -16.87
N LEU A 453 4.59 -34.89 -15.90
CA LEU A 453 4.37 -35.82 -14.79
C LEU A 453 3.24 -35.37 -13.86
N ASP A 454 3.15 -34.08 -13.57
CA ASP A 454 2.06 -33.50 -12.76
C ASP A 454 0.72 -33.59 -13.51
N LEU A 455 0.73 -33.38 -14.84
CA LEU A 455 -0.41 -33.58 -15.73
C LEU A 455 -0.85 -35.06 -15.80
N GLU A 456 0.09 -35.99 -15.92
CA GLU A 456 -0.16 -37.44 -15.93
C GLU A 456 -0.67 -37.92 -14.56
N ALA A 457 -0.16 -37.34 -13.47
CA ALA A 457 -0.62 -37.61 -12.11
C ALA A 457 -2.04 -37.10 -11.84
N ALA A 458 -2.50 -36.07 -12.57
CA ALA A 458 -3.84 -35.49 -12.43
C ALA A 458 -4.98 -36.37 -12.97
N LYS A 459 -4.68 -37.52 -13.62
CA LYS A 459 -5.61 -38.61 -13.99
C LYS A 459 -6.98 -38.16 -14.56
N GLY A 460 -7.04 -37.84 -15.86
CA GLY A 460 -8.31 -37.66 -16.59
C GLY A 460 -9.03 -36.33 -16.38
N ARG A 461 -8.33 -35.31 -15.86
CA ARG A 461 -8.85 -33.96 -15.60
C ARG A 461 -8.40 -32.97 -16.68
N SER A 462 -9.31 -32.11 -17.14
CA SER A 462 -8.99 -30.99 -18.04
C SER A 462 -8.02 -30.03 -17.34
N CYS A 463 -6.87 -29.75 -17.97
CA CYS A 463 -5.83 -28.92 -17.39
C CYS A 463 -5.56 -27.69 -18.25
N VAL A 464 -5.38 -26.54 -17.60
CA VAL A 464 -4.90 -25.32 -18.23
C VAL A 464 -3.53 -24.98 -17.69
N LEU A 465 -2.59 -24.79 -18.60
CA LEU A 465 -1.31 -24.17 -18.31
C LEU A 465 -1.40 -22.68 -18.61
N LEU A 466 -1.29 -21.88 -17.56
CA LEU A 466 -1.19 -20.44 -17.64
C LEU A 466 0.28 -20.03 -17.58
N SER A 467 0.81 -19.57 -18.71
CA SER A 467 2.22 -19.16 -18.77
C SER A 467 2.43 -17.79 -19.38
N HIS A 468 3.51 -17.12 -18.97
CA HIS A 468 3.96 -15.92 -19.64
C HIS A 468 4.26 -16.24 -21.11
N ALA A 469 3.89 -15.36 -22.03
CA ALA A 469 3.90 -15.64 -23.47
C ALA A 469 5.30 -16.00 -24.01
N SER A 470 6.37 -15.49 -23.38
CA SER A 470 7.75 -15.86 -23.74
C SER A 470 8.07 -17.34 -23.50
N TYR A 471 7.38 -17.97 -22.54
CA TYR A 471 7.55 -19.37 -22.16
C TYR A 471 6.48 -20.27 -22.74
N ALA A 472 5.30 -19.73 -23.02
CA ALA A 472 4.17 -20.49 -23.54
C ALA A 472 4.49 -21.21 -24.86
N VAL A 473 5.15 -20.54 -25.82
CA VAL A 473 5.45 -21.15 -27.14
C VAL A 473 6.48 -22.28 -27.04
N PRO A 474 7.66 -22.08 -26.41
CA PRO A 474 8.61 -23.17 -26.22
C PRO A 474 8.03 -24.34 -25.42
N LEU A 475 7.22 -24.06 -24.41
CA LEU A 475 6.60 -25.07 -23.55
C LEU A 475 5.52 -25.86 -24.29
N ALA A 476 4.63 -25.19 -25.03
CA ALA A 476 3.66 -25.83 -25.92
C ALA A 476 4.34 -26.78 -26.92
N GLY A 477 5.41 -26.31 -27.58
CA GLY A 477 6.17 -27.13 -28.52
C GLY A 477 6.89 -28.31 -27.85
N ALA A 478 7.36 -28.17 -26.61
CA ALA A 478 7.95 -29.27 -25.85
C ALA A 478 6.91 -30.32 -25.44
N LEU A 479 5.71 -29.88 -25.03
CA LEU A 479 4.58 -30.75 -24.66
C LEU A 479 4.07 -31.55 -25.87
N GLN A 480 3.83 -30.89 -27.01
CA GLN A 480 3.39 -31.54 -28.25
C GLN A 480 4.39 -32.58 -28.76
N ARG A 481 5.70 -32.34 -28.61
CA ARG A 481 6.75 -33.30 -29.02
C ARG A 481 6.86 -34.52 -28.12
N ARG A 482 6.32 -34.47 -26.90
CA ARG A 482 6.51 -35.51 -25.86
C ARG A 482 5.25 -36.31 -25.51
N GLY A 483 4.04 -35.89 -25.93
CA GLY A 483 2.82 -36.64 -25.63
C GLY A 483 1.59 -36.24 -26.48
N SER A 484 0.54 -37.07 -26.42
CA SER A 484 -0.76 -36.96 -27.12
C SER A 484 -1.66 -35.83 -26.58
N VAL A 485 -1.10 -34.63 -26.37
CA VAL A 485 -1.84 -33.49 -25.82
C VAL A 485 -2.19 -32.52 -26.93
N THR A 486 -3.49 -32.24 -27.10
CA THR A 486 -3.92 -31.15 -27.99
C THR A 486 -3.68 -29.83 -27.25
N VAL A 487 -2.82 -28.97 -27.80
CA VAL A 487 -2.57 -27.64 -27.26
C VAL A 487 -3.39 -26.63 -28.03
N VAL A 488 -4.42 -26.08 -27.40
CA VAL A 488 -5.11 -24.89 -27.91
C VAL A 488 -4.49 -23.68 -27.24
N ARG A 489 -3.82 -22.84 -28.03
CA ARG A 489 -3.24 -21.59 -27.55
C ARG A 489 -4.24 -20.46 -27.75
N GLU A 490 -4.67 -19.86 -26.65
CA GLU A 490 -5.37 -18.60 -26.65
C GLU A 490 -4.43 -17.53 -26.11
N ASP A 491 -4.04 -16.60 -26.97
CA ASP A 491 -3.24 -15.44 -26.54
C ASP A 491 -4.16 -14.45 -25.83
N LEU A 492 -4.14 -14.52 -24.50
CA LEU A 492 -4.85 -13.58 -23.66
C LEU A 492 -4.06 -12.27 -23.62
N ARG A 493 -4.48 -11.32 -24.45
CA ARG A 493 -4.08 -9.94 -24.28
C ARG A 493 -4.80 -9.39 -23.05
N SER A 494 -4.20 -9.54 -21.88
CA SER A 494 -4.56 -8.63 -20.80
C SER A 494 -4.18 -7.23 -21.29
N SER A 495 -5.14 -6.31 -21.28
CA SER A 495 -4.92 -4.95 -21.80
C SER A 495 -3.87 -4.17 -20.99
N LEU A 496 -3.42 -4.70 -19.84
CA LEU A 496 -2.84 -3.88 -18.77
C LEU A 496 -1.71 -4.54 -17.94
N GLN A 497 -1.41 -5.84 -18.08
CA GLN A 497 -0.12 -6.35 -17.62
C GLN A 497 0.93 -6.03 -18.68
N ARG A 498 2.07 -5.46 -18.30
CA ARG A 498 3.20 -5.16 -19.21
C ARG A 498 3.76 -6.40 -19.93
N GLU A 499 3.24 -7.58 -19.58
CA GLU A 499 3.74 -8.90 -19.93
C GLU A 499 2.56 -9.72 -20.49
N PRO A 500 2.58 -10.13 -21.77
CA PRO A 500 1.52 -10.93 -22.36
C PRO A 500 1.47 -12.34 -21.74
N PHE A 501 0.28 -12.84 -21.42
CA PHE A 501 0.07 -14.22 -20.99
C PHE A 501 -0.54 -15.05 -22.11
N SER A 502 -0.23 -16.34 -22.15
CA SER A 502 -0.89 -17.28 -23.02
C SER A 502 -1.53 -18.36 -22.18
N LEU A 503 -2.80 -18.64 -22.48
CA LEU A 503 -3.53 -19.78 -21.94
C LEU A 503 -3.30 -20.96 -22.89
N LEU A 504 -2.75 -22.04 -22.36
CA LEU A 504 -2.58 -23.30 -23.07
C LEU A 504 -3.56 -24.30 -22.48
N VAL A 505 -4.64 -24.58 -23.21
CA VAL A 505 -5.58 -25.65 -22.82
C VAL A 505 -4.96 -26.98 -23.24
N LEU A 506 -4.79 -27.88 -22.26
CA LEU A 506 -4.22 -29.21 -22.44
C LEU A 506 -5.37 -30.22 -22.32
N GLY A 507 -5.79 -30.79 -23.46
CA GLY A 507 -6.83 -31.82 -23.50
C GLY A 507 -6.28 -33.23 -23.72
N GLU A 508 -6.99 -34.25 -23.22
CA GLU A 508 -6.81 -35.63 -23.68
C GLU A 508 -7.30 -35.75 -25.13
N LEU A 509 -6.49 -36.36 -26.02
CA LEU A 509 -7.02 -36.94 -27.24
C LEU A 509 -7.94 -38.09 -26.82
N GLY A 510 -9.25 -37.85 -26.88
CA GLY A 510 -10.24 -38.92 -26.84
C GLY A 510 -9.79 -40.03 -27.78
N SER A 511 -9.85 -41.27 -27.30
CA SER A 511 -9.64 -42.45 -28.12
C SER A 511 -10.35 -42.26 -29.46
N SER A 512 -9.61 -42.49 -30.54
CA SER A 512 -10.05 -42.40 -31.93
C SER A 512 -11.50 -42.90 -32.12
N GLY A 513 -12.45 -41.99 -32.07
CA GLY A 513 -13.86 -42.22 -32.32
C GLY A 513 -14.27 -41.31 -33.46
N ASN A 514 -14.16 -41.85 -34.66
CA ASN A 514 -14.50 -41.24 -35.93
C ASN A 514 -15.90 -40.59 -35.91
N SER A 515 -16.01 -39.27 -36.06
CA SER A 515 -17.19 -38.63 -36.67
C SER A 515 -16.83 -37.21 -37.12
N GLY A 516 -16.75 -37.01 -38.42
CA GLY A 516 -16.38 -35.75 -39.05
C GLY A 516 -17.52 -34.73 -39.11
N GLY A 517 -17.11 -33.47 -38.89
CA GLY A 517 -17.52 -32.25 -39.61
C GLY A 517 -18.85 -31.58 -39.22
N PRO A 518 -19.10 -30.37 -39.75
CA PRO A 518 -18.19 -29.25 -40.05
C PRO A 518 -18.21 -28.13 -39.00
#